data_AF-A0A1T4KBW4-F1
#
_entry.id   AF-A0A1T4KBW4-F1
#
_cell.length_a   1.000
_cell.length_b   1.000
_cell.length_c   1.000
_cell.angle_alpha   90.00
_cell.angle_beta   90.00
_cell.angle_gamma   90.00
#
_symmetry.space_group_name_H-M   'P 1'
#
loop_
_entity.id
_entity.type
_entity.pdbx_description
1 polymer ?
#
loop_
_entity_poly.entity_id
_entity_poly.type
_entity_poly.pdbx_seq_one_letter_code
_entity_poly.pdbx_strand_id
1 'polypeptide(L)' 'MPVINIEMHSVDTETKQALIKNLTKTAVDVTNIPAEKFIVFINELDSTNIGIGGLTLAEIKAAQAR' A
#
# COMPACT_ATOMS: atom_id res chain seq x y z
N MET A 1 14.74 13.30 -5.57
CA MET A 1 14.06 12.62 -4.44
C MET A 1 12.93 11.82 -5.04
N PRO A 2 13.08 10.49 -5.16
CA PRO A 2 12.00 9.63 -5.64
C PRO A 2 10.89 9.51 -4.59
N VAL A 3 9.65 9.37 -5.07
CA VAL A 3 8.46 9.21 -4.23
C VAL A 3 7.75 7.92 -4.62
N ILE A 4 7.33 7.14 -3.63
CA ILE A 4 6.53 5.93 -3.79
C ILE A 4 5.18 6.19 -3.11
N ASN A 5 4.10 6.16 -3.89
CA ASN A 5 2.73 6.29 -3.38
C ASN A 5 2.04 4.94 -3.45
N ILE A 6 1.40 4.54 -2.37
CA ILE A 6 0.51 3.38 -2.32
C ILE A 6 -0.86 3.82 -1.84
N GLU A 7 -1.86 3.47 -2.62
CA GLU A 7 -3.27 3.54 -2.24
C GLU A 7 -3.75 2.12 -1.97
N MET A 8 -4.26 1.88 -0.77
CA MET A 8 -4.68 0.55 -0.34
C MET A 8 -5.80 0.61 0.69
N HIS A 9 -6.41 -0.53 0.99
CA HIS A 9 -7.33 -0.60 2.12
C HIS A 9 -6.58 -0.48 3.45
N SER A 10 -7.29 -0.06 4.51
CA SER A 10 -6.69 0.04 5.85
C SER A 10 -6.12 -1.29 6.35
N VAL A 11 -4.93 -1.22 6.94
CA VAL A 11 -4.20 -2.36 7.53
C VAL A 11 -3.60 -1.96 8.89
N ASP A 12 -3.06 -2.94 9.61
CA ASP A 12 -2.39 -2.70 10.88
C ASP A 12 -1.04 -1.96 10.72
N THR A 13 -0.53 -1.47 11.84
CA THR A 13 0.72 -0.70 11.90
C THR A 13 1.94 -1.54 11.49
N GLU A 14 1.95 -2.83 11.80
CA GLU A 14 3.09 -3.72 11.47
C GLU A 14 3.22 -3.89 9.96
N THR A 15 2.09 -4.09 9.27
CA THR A 15 2.02 -4.18 7.81
C THR A 15 2.50 -2.90 7.15
N LYS A 16 2.12 -1.73 7.68
CA LYS A 16 2.61 -0.43 7.19
C LYS A 16 4.12 -0.29 7.31
N GLN A 17 4.69 -0.67 8.45
CA GLN A 17 6.14 -0.63 8.67
C GLN A 17 6.88 -1.58 7.71
N ALA A 18 6.35 -2.78 7.52
CA ALA A 18 6.91 -3.76 6.59
C ALA A 18 6.86 -3.23 5.14
N LEU A 19 5.76 -2.61 4.71
CA LEU A 19 5.63 -1.99 3.40
C LEU A 19 6.70 -0.91 3.18
N ILE A 20 6.81 0.07 4.08
CA ILE A 20 7.79 1.16 3.97
C ILE A 20 9.21 0.59 3.84
N LYS A 21 9.56 -0.37 4.69
CA LYS A 21 10.89 -0.99 4.70
C LYS A 21 11.20 -1.72 3.40
N ASN A 22 10.29 -2.61 2.97
CA ASN A 22 10.54 -3.49 1.84
C ASN A 22 10.52 -2.74 0.51
N LEU A 23 9.59 -1.79 0.33
CA LEU A 23 9.52 -0.97 -0.89
C LEU A 23 10.76 -0.09 -1.04
N THR A 24 11.19 0.55 0.05
CA THR A 24 12.42 1.36 0.05
C THR A 24 13.63 0.48 -0.29
N LYS A 25 13.75 -0.70 0.33
CA LYS A 25 14.85 -1.63 0.05
C LYS A 25 14.89 -2.01 -1.43
N THR A 26 13.78 -2.48 -2.00
CA THR A 26 13.73 -2.87 -3.41
C THR A 26 14.05 -1.70 -4.34
N ALA A 27 13.56 -0.49 -4.03
CA ALA A 27 13.85 0.68 -4.83
C ALA A 27 15.34 1.06 -4.78
N VAL A 28 15.96 1.00 -3.60
CA VAL A 28 17.42 1.20 -3.44
C VAL A 28 18.20 0.18 -4.26
N ASP A 29 17.87 -1.11 -4.12
CA ASP A 29 18.57 -2.22 -4.78
C ASP A 29 18.52 -2.12 -6.32
N VAL A 30 17.42 -1.60 -6.89
CA VAL A 30 17.24 -1.48 -8.34
C VAL A 30 17.83 -0.19 -8.90
N THR A 31 17.78 0.90 -8.14
CA THR A 31 18.14 2.25 -8.65
C THR A 31 19.52 2.73 -8.20
N ASN A 32 20.15 2.07 -7.22
CA ASN A 32 21.36 2.50 -6.53
C ASN A 32 21.25 3.90 -5.88
N ILE A 33 20.04 4.41 -5.64
CA ILE A 33 19.81 5.65 -4.92
C ILE A 33 19.81 5.36 -3.41
N PRO A 34 20.46 6.18 -2.56
CA PRO A 34 20.42 6.00 -1.11
C PRO A 34 19.01 6.06 -0.51
N ALA A 35 18.75 5.27 0.53
CA ALA A 35 17.43 5.12 1.15
C ALA A 35 16.86 6.45 1.66
N GLU A 36 17.70 7.32 2.21
CA GLU A 36 17.31 8.64 2.74
C GLU A 36 16.79 9.62 1.68
N LYS A 37 16.88 9.28 0.39
CA LYS A 37 16.33 10.07 -0.71
C LYS A 37 14.91 9.68 -1.09
N PHE A 38 14.41 8.56 -0.57
CA PHE A 38 13.07 8.04 -0.85
C PHE A 38 12.06 8.53 0.17
N ILE A 39 10.86 8.85 -0.31
CA ILE A 39 9.69 9.14 0.50
C ILE A 39 8.60 8.14 0.12
N VAL A 40 8.02 7.47 1.11
CA VAL A 40 6.92 6.51 0.92
C VAL A 40 5.66 7.07 1.57
N PHE A 41 4.61 7.24 0.78
CA PHE A 41 3.29 7.61 1.27
C PHE A 41 2.35 6.41 1.19
N ILE A 42 1.63 6.14 2.28
CA ILE A 42 0.58 5.14 2.35
C ILE A 42 -0.73 5.89 2.57
N ASN A 43 -1.63 5.81 1.58
CA ASN A 43 -2.98 6.34 1.65
C ASN A 43 -3.95 5.18 1.87
N GLU A 44 -4.48 5.09 3.08
CA GLU A 44 -5.43 4.04 3.46
C GLU A 44 -6.86 4.50 3.20
N LEU A 45 -7.61 3.69 2.46
CA LEU A 45 -9.01 3.91 2.12
C LEU A 45 -9.89 2.88 2.83
N ASP A 46 -11.06 3.31 3.27
CA ASP A 46 -12.08 2.37 3.76
C ASP A 46 -12.48 1.41 2.62
N SER A 47 -12.81 0.15 2.96
CA SER A 47 -13.17 -0.86 1.96
C SER A 47 -14.47 -0.52 1.20
N THR A 48 -15.32 0.36 1.74
CA THR A 48 -16.51 0.89 1.04
C THR A 48 -16.17 1.94 -0.01
N ASN A 49 -14.99 2.58 0.09
CA ASN A 49 -14.52 3.60 -0.84
C ASN A 49 -13.71 3.01 -2.01
N ILE A 50 -13.41 1.72 -1.98
CA ILE A 50 -12.65 1.02 -3.03
C ILE A 50 -13.63 0.24 -3.90
N GLY A 51 -13.76 0.64 -5.17
CA GLY A 51 -14.61 -0.04 -6.16
C GLY A 51 -13.81 -0.98 -7.07
N ILE A 52 -14.29 -2.20 -7.27
CA ILE A 52 -13.73 -3.21 -8.17
C ILE A 52 -14.89 -3.88 -8.93
N GLY A 53 -14.92 -3.72 -10.25
CA GLY A 53 -15.95 -4.37 -11.09
C GLY A 53 -17.39 -3.94 -10.79
N GLY A 54 -17.59 -2.72 -10.26
CA GLY A 54 -18.91 -2.20 -9.87
C GLY A 54 -19.38 -2.59 -8.47
N LEU A 55 -18.56 -3.34 -7.72
CA LEU A 55 -18.80 -3.67 -6.31
C LEU A 55 -17.75 -3.01 -5.43
N THR A 56 -18.10 -2.69 -4.19
CA THR A 56 -17.14 -2.25 -3.18
C THR A 56 -16.27 -3.41 -2.73
N LEU A 57 -15.04 -3.12 -2.28
CA LEU A 57 -14.17 -4.11 -1.68
C LEU A 57 -14.81 -4.75 -0.43
N ALA A 58 -15.63 -3.99 0.30
CA ALA A 58 -16.42 -4.50 1.41
C ALA A 58 -17.40 -5.61 0.98
N GLU A 59 -18.16 -5.40 -0.11
CA GLU A 59 -19.07 -6.41 -0.66
C GLU A 59 -18.31 -7.66 -1.13
N ILE A 60 -17.17 -7.47 -1.78
CA ILE A 60 -16.33 -8.58 -2.25
C ILE A 60 -15.80 -9.41 -1.07
N LYS A 61 -15.26 -8.77 -0.02
CA LYS A 61 -14.78 -9.46 1.18
C LYS A 61 -15.89 -10.24 1.88
N ALA A 62 -17.10 -9.68 1.97
CA ALA A 62 -18.25 -10.33 2.57
C ALA A 62 -18.70 -11.57 1.77
N ALA A 63 -18.60 -11.53 0.43
CA ALA A 63 -18.93 -12.66 -0.42
C ALA A 63 -17.87 -13.79 -0.34
N GLN A 64 -16.59 -13.45 -0.16
CA GLN A 64 -15.48 -14.42 -0.04
C GLN A 64 -15.42 -15.13 1.32
N ALA A 65 -16.02 -14.56 2.36
CA ALA A 65 -16.07 -15.15 3.69
C ALA A 65 -17.19 -16.21 3.86
N ARG A 66 -17.95 -16.48 2.80
CA ARG A 66 -19.03 -17.49 2.75
C ARG A 66 -18.54 -18.74 2.02
#